data_AF-A0A2I0FWP6-F1
#
_entry.id   AF-A0A2I0FWP6-F1
#
_cell.length_a   1.000
_cell.length_b   1.000
_cell.length_c   1.000
_cell.angle_alpha   90.00
_cell.angle_beta   90.00
_cell.angle_gamma   90.00
#
_symmetry.space_group_name_H-M   'P 1'
#
loop_
_entity.id
_entity.type
_entity.pdbx_description
1 polymer ?
#
loop_
_entity_poly.entity_id
_entity_poly.type
_entity_poly.pdbx_seq_one_letter_code
_entity_poly.pdbx_strand_id
1 'polypeptide(L)'
;MAYRTWQVGLDIQNGQLCAVAVQRCRRGWQLRHWWRQSLPELKVHNGVLSLTEPLVTALRDWRRQLPRHVSLRVGFPPHSVQQHLLTSPALRLCAADRNNYVMASARRLFPIELNALALDYRAASHTQPLCLTATRRETLDSWLTVLHAAGIVPEVMELSPNALRALAYALDLPTDAALVFHTSDHWLWYCPSNGAPAGGWHDATDFAALREQTFPHARHVWFSAAQPMTQPEGTQPLLPFQALAVRHLPLPREEGPFSLAVGLALRPEDS
;
A
#
# COMPACT_ATOMS: atom_id res chain seq x y z
N MET A 1 -12.18 -6.73 -25.82
CA MET A 1 -12.27 -5.25 -25.72
C MET A 1 -11.88 -4.87 -24.30
N ALA A 2 -10.65 -4.45 -24.06
CA ALA A 2 -10.16 -4.21 -22.70
C ALA A 2 -9.46 -2.84 -22.62
N TYR A 3 -9.49 -2.23 -21.43
CA TYR A 3 -8.69 -1.07 -21.02
C TYR A 3 -9.26 0.34 -21.29
N ARG A 4 -10.46 0.63 -20.77
CA ARG A 4 -10.88 2.03 -20.48
C ARG A 4 -11.11 2.36 -19.01
N THR A 5 -11.08 1.36 -18.12
CA THR A 5 -11.24 1.58 -16.68
C THR A 5 -10.01 2.27 -16.10
N TRP A 6 -10.24 3.31 -15.29
CA TRP A 6 -9.16 3.94 -14.54
C TRP A 6 -8.78 3.03 -13.36
N GLN A 7 -7.48 2.79 -13.18
CA GLN A 7 -6.95 2.23 -11.95
C GLN A 7 -6.61 3.39 -11.03
N VAL A 8 -7.16 3.37 -9.82
CA VAL A 8 -7.06 4.46 -8.86
C VAL A 8 -6.40 3.93 -7.60
N GLY A 9 -5.33 4.59 -7.19
CA GLY A 9 -4.72 4.40 -5.88
C GLY A 9 -5.14 5.55 -4.98
N LEU A 10 -5.68 5.23 -3.80
CA LEU A 10 -6.04 6.19 -2.76
C LEU A 10 -5.20 5.91 -1.51
N ASP A 11 -4.48 6.91 -1.06
CA ASP A 11 -3.67 6.87 0.14
C ASP A 11 -4.23 7.88 1.15
N ILE A 12 -4.56 7.39 2.35
CA ILE A 12 -5.15 8.16 3.45
C ILE A 12 -4.15 8.10 4.60
N GLN A 13 -3.57 9.26 4.94
CA GLN A 13 -2.57 9.39 5.99
C GLN A 13 -3.00 10.47 6.99
N ASN A 14 -2.31 10.52 8.14
CA ASN A 14 -2.47 11.61 9.08
C ASN A 14 -2.26 12.97 8.38
N GLY A 15 -3.26 13.85 8.47
CA GLY A 15 -3.18 15.20 7.91
C GLY A 15 -3.45 15.35 6.41
N GLN A 16 -3.58 14.26 5.62
CA GLN A 16 -3.80 14.39 4.17
C GLN A 16 -4.36 13.14 3.49
N LEU A 17 -4.97 13.35 2.32
CA LEU A 17 -5.28 12.31 1.36
C LEU A 17 -4.58 12.60 0.02
N CYS A 18 -4.04 11.55 -0.60
CA CYS A 18 -3.47 11.59 -1.94
C CYS A 18 -4.12 10.51 -2.80
N ALA A 19 -4.45 10.84 -4.05
CA ALA A 19 -4.96 9.87 -5.00
C ALA A 19 -4.34 10.06 -6.38
N VAL A 20 -4.16 8.96 -7.10
CA VAL A 20 -3.68 8.96 -8.49
C VAL A 20 -4.57 8.03 -9.31
N ALA A 21 -5.03 8.53 -10.46
CA ALA A 21 -5.72 7.73 -11.45
C ALA A 21 -4.83 7.52 -12.68
N VAL A 22 -4.67 6.26 -13.07
CA VAL A 22 -3.94 5.85 -14.27
C VAL A 22 -4.83 5.02 -15.20
N GLN A 23 -4.44 4.93 -16.45
CA GLN A 23 -5.09 4.07 -17.44
C GLN A 23 -4.04 3.36 -18.28
N ARG A 24 -4.25 2.08 -18.56
CA ARG A 24 -3.38 1.33 -19.46
C ARG A 24 -3.58 1.80 -20.90
N CYS A 25 -2.48 2.18 -21.56
CA CYS A 25 -2.45 2.51 -22.98
C CYS A 25 -1.34 1.71 -23.69
N ARG A 26 -1.20 1.83 -25.02
CA ARG A 26 -0.16 1.11 -25.78
C ARG A 26 1.27 1.40 -25.30
N ARG A 27 1.54 2.64 -24.86
CA ARG A 27 2.87 3.08 -24.42
C ARG A 27 3.20 2.73 -22.96
N GLY A 28 2.27 2.14 -22.23
CA GLY A 28 2.41 1.88 -20.79
C GLY A 28 1.25 2.51 -20.00
N TRP A 29 1.54 2.92 -18.76
CA TRP A 29 0.58 3.61 -17.93
C TRP A 29 0.50 5.11 -18.26
N GLN A 30 -0.72 5.60 -18.43
CA GLN A 30 -1.02 7.00 -18.65
C GLN A 30 -1.62 7.62 -17.40
N LEU A 31 -1.04 8.72 -16.93
CA LEU A 31 -1.65 9.57 -15.91
C LEU A 31 -2.96 10.17 -16.42
N ARG A 32 -4.04 9.96 -15.67
CA ARG A 32 -5.35 10.57 -15.94
C ARG A 32 -5.56 11.80 -15.07
N HIS A 33 -5.29 11.66 -13.78
CA HIS A 33 -5.41 12.74 -12.82
C HIS A 33 -4.69 12.41 -11.52
N TRP A 34 -4.42 13.43 -10.72
CA TRP A 34 -3.87 13.32 -9.37
C TRP A 34 -4.62 14.28 -8.45
N TRP A 35 -4.81 13.89 -7.19
CA TRP A 35 -5.48 14.70 -6.17
C TRP A 35 -4.65 14.70 -4.89
N ARG A 36 -4.51 15.87 -4.28
CA ARG A 36 -3.97 16.02 -2.92
C ARG A 36 -4.86 16.97 -2.17
N GLN A 37 -5.28 16.58 -0.97
CA GLN A 37 -6.05 17.43 -0.09
C GLN A 37 -5.48 17.33 1.32
N SER A 38 -5.17 18.49 1.89
CA SER A 38 -4.78 18.62 3.29
C SER A 38 -6.04 18.52 4.16
N LEU A 39 -5.98 17.67 5.17
CA LEU A 39 -7.02 17.46 6.17
C LEU A 39 -6.36 17.39 7.55
N PRO A 40 -6.04 18.52 8.21
CA PRO A 40 -5.28 18.54 9.47
C PRO A 40 -5.90 17.69 10.59
N GLU A 41 -7.23 17.59 10.62
CA GLU A 41 -8.01 16.82 11.59
C GLU A 41 -8.08 15.31 11.26
N LEU A 42 -7.64 14.91 10.06
CA LEU A 42 -7.58 13.49 9.69
C LEU A 42 -6.54 12.78 10.54
N LYS A 43 -7.01 11.82 11.32
CA LYS A 43 -6.18 10.97 12.18
C LYS A 43 -6.48 9.50 11.93
N VAL A 44 -5.40 8.75 11.77
CA VAL A 44 -5.34 7.30 11.78
C VAL A 44 -4.59 6.92 13.06
N HIS A 45 -5.32 6.50 14.09
CA HIS A 45 -4.73 6.17 15.39
C HIS A 45 -4.70 4.67 15.58
N ASN A 46 -3.50 4.11 15.80
CA ASN A 46 -3.29 2.64 15.88
C ASN A 46 -3.91 1.89 14.68
N GLY A 47 -3.94 2.57 13.52
CA GLY A 47 -4.46 2.11 12.24
C GLY A 47 -5.98 2.08 12.14
N VAL A 48 -6.69 2.56 13.16
CA VAL A 48 -8.13 2.81 13.11
C VAL A 48 -8.36 4.17 12.46
N LEU A 49 -9.26 4.21 11.48
CA LEU A 49 -9.66 5.43 10.79
C LEU A 49 -10.94 5.98 11.42
N SER A 50 -10.87 7.17 12.01
CA SER A 50 -12.03 7.79 12.66
C SER A 50 -13.04 8.32 11.65
N LEU A 51 -14.31 7.99 11.84
CA LEU A 51 -15.41 8.55 11.07
C LEU A 51 -15.69 9.99 11.50
N THR A 52 -15.28 10.96 10.68
CA THR A 52 -15.53 12.38 10.89
C THR A 52 -16.20 13.00 9.66
N GLU A 53 -17.08 13.98 9.87
CA GLU A 53 -17.79 14.64 8.78
C GLU A 53 -16.86 15.34 7.77
N PRO A 54 -15.76 16.02 8.19
CA PRO A 54 -14.80 16.61 7.25
C PRO A 54 -14.16 15.57 6.32
N LEU A 55 -13.80 14.40 6.85
CA LEU A 55 -13.20 13.31 6.07
C LEU A 55 -14.21 12.73 5.07
N VAL A 56 -15.42 12.42 5.53
CA VAL A 56 -16.47 11.86 4.66
C VAL A 56 -16.85 12.84 3.55
N THR A 57 -16.96 14.13 3.87
CA THR A 57 -17.24 15.19 2.88
C THR A 57 -16.13 15.27 1.84
N ALA A 58 -14.86 15.32 2.26
CA ALA A 58 -13.71 15.34 1.37
C ALA A 58 -13.68 14.12 0.43
N LEU A 59 -13.89 12.92 0.97
CA LEU A 59 -13.94 11.69 0.18
C LEU A 59 -15.13 11.65 -0.78
N ARG A 60 -16.30 12.17 -0.39
CA ARG A 60 -17.49 12.25 -1.24
C ARG A 60 -17.27 13.22 -2.40
N ASP A 61 -16.66 14.37 -2.13
CA ASP A 61 -16.31 15.35 -3.16
C ASP A 61 -15.25 14.82 -4.12
N TRP A 62 -14.26 14.10 -3.60
CA TRP A 62 -13.30 13.38 -4.43
C TRP A 62 -13.98 12.30 -5.28
N ARG A 63 -14.87 11.48 -4.71
CA ARG A 63 -15.60 10.41 -5.43
C ARG A 63 -16.43 10.94 -6.60
N ARG A 64 -17.00 12.14 -6.48
CA ARG A 64 -17.76 12.82 -7.56
C ARG A 64 -16.90 13.21 -8.76
N GLN A 65 -15.59 13.38 -8.57
CA GLN A 65 -14.64 13.70 -9.64
C GLN A 65 -14.20 12.46 -10.44
N LEU A 66 -14.51 11.26 -9.95
CA LEU A 66 -14.17 10.00 -10.61
C LEU A 66 -15.26 9.56 -11.59
N PRO A 67 -14.90 8.85 -12.68
CA PRO A 67 -15.86 8.12 -13.50
C PRO A 67 -16.76 7.21 -12.65
N ARG A 68 -17.91 6.82 -13.22
CA ARG A 68 -18.84 5.90 -12.55
C ARG A 68 -18.17 4.58 -12.16
N HIS A 69 -17.35 4.03 -13.06
CA HIS A 69 -16.63 2.77 -12.88
C HIS A 69 -15.12 3.02 -12.88
N VAL A 70 -14.47 2.65 -11.78
CA VAL A 70 -13.03 2.69 -11.57
C VAL A 70 -12.62 1.45 -10.80
N SER A 71 -11.37 1.03 -10.96
CA SER A 71 -10.77 -0.04 -10.18
C SER A 71 -9.94 0.60 -9.05
N LEU A 72 -10.48 0.58 -7.83
CA LEU A 72 -9.96 1.35 -6.69
C LEU A 72 -9.20 0.48 -5.70
N ARG A 73 -7.97 0.87 -5.39
CA ARG A 73 -7.13 0.28 -4.35
C ARG A 73 -6.84 1.33 -3.29
N VAL A 74 -7.00 0.98 -2.02
CA VAL A 74 -6.78 1.88 -0.89
C VAL A 74 -5.61 1.37 -0.05
N GLY A 75 -4.71 2.27 0.33
CA GLY A 75 -3.61 1.97 1.23
C GLY A 75 -4.11 1.64 2.63
N PHE A 76 -3.60 0.56 3.21
CA PHE A 76 -3.97 0.08 4.54
C PHE A 76 -2.73 0.08 5.46
N PRO A 77 -2.86 0.59 6.70
CA PRO A 77 -1.75 0.78 7.63
C PRO A 77 -1.10 -0.55 8.03
N PRO A 78 0.23 -0.70 7.85
CA PRO A 78 0.90 -1.96 8.13
C PRO A 78 1.06 -2.27 9.63
N HIS A 79 1.00 -1.28 10.52
CA HIS A 79 1.15 -1.47 11.96
C HIS A 79 -0.03 -2.17 12.63
N SER A 80 -1.18 -2.24 11.97
CA SER A 80 -2.34 -3.00 12.46
C SER A 80 -2.41 -4.42 11.89
N VAL A 81 -1.34 -4.86 11.23
CA VAL A 81 -1.31 -6.10 10.46
C VAL A 81 -0.18 -6.99 10.93
N GLN A 82 -0.50 -8.27 11.09
CA GLN A 82 0.47 -9.33 11.38
C GLN A 82 0.60 -10.23 10.16
N GLN A 83 1.84 -10.55 9.78
CA GLN A 83 2.14 -11.44 8.67
C GLN A 83 2.96 -12.64 9.15
N HIS A 84 2.53 -13.84 8.79
CA HIS A 84 3.20 -15.09 9.13
C HIS A 84 3.43 -15.95 7.88
N LEU A 85 4.67 -16.36 7.66
CA LEU A 85 4.98 -17.39 6.68
C LEU A 85 4.55 -18.75 7.23
N LEU A 86 3.64 -19.41 6.53
CA LEU A 86 3.18 -20.76 6.86
C LEU A 86 4.12 -21.78 6.22
N THR A 87 4.45 -22.81 6.98
CA THR A 87 5.22 -23.95 6.46
C THR A 87 4.48 -24.60 5.30
N SER A 88 5.13 -24.72 4.14
CA SER A 88 4.51 -25.35 2.97
C SER A 88 4.05 -26.77 3.32
N PRO A 89 2.76 -27.12 3.09
CA PRO A 89 2.30 -28.50 3.26
C PRO A 89 3.05 -29.43 2.29
N ALA A 90 3.35 -30.65 2.73
CA ALA A 90 4.12 -31.63 1.94
C ALA A 90 3.42 -32.05 0.64
N LEU A 91 2.09 -31.93 0.58
CA LEU A 91 1.27 -32.22 -0.59
C LEU A 91 0.64 -30.93 -1.13
N ARG A 92 0.49 -30.86 -2.45
CA ARG A 92 -0.26 -29.77 -3.09
C ARG A 92 -1.72 -29.86 -2.68
N LEU A 93 -2.20 -28.84 -1.96
CA LEU A 93 -3.59 -28.74 -1.52
C LEU A 93 -4.48 -28.15 -2.62
N CYS A 94 -5.69 -28.71 -2.77
CA CYS A 94 -6.76 -28.07 -3.53
C CYS A 94 -7.18 -26.75 -2.84
N ALA A 95 -8.00 -25.92 -3.50
CA ALA A 95 -8.43 -24.64 -2.93
C ALA A 95 -9.15 -24.79 -1.58
N ALA A 96 -10.03 -25.79 -1.45
CA ALA A 96 -10.77 -26.05 -0.21
C ALA A 96 -9.84 -26.50 0.94
N ASP A 97 -8.94 -27.44 0.67
CA ASP A 97 -7.98 -27.92 1.67
C ASP A 97 -6.99 -26.83 2.08
N ARG A 98 -6.63 -25.94 1.15
CA ARG A 98 -5.79 -24.77 1.43
C ARG A 98 -6.48 -23.82 2.40
N ASN A 99 -7.76 -23.52 2.18
CA ASN A 99 -8.54 -22.70 3.11
C ASN A 99 -8.59 -23.34 4.50
N ASN A 100 -8.87 -24.64 4.59
CA ASN A 100 -8.87 -25.37 5.86
C ASN A 100 -7.51 -25.32 6.57
N TYR A 101 -6.42 -25.50 5.83
CA TYR A 101 -5.06 -25.41 6.35
C TYR A 101 -4.74 -24.00 6.87
N VAL A 102 -5.12 -22.95 6.14
CA VAL A 102 -4.93 -21.55 6.55
C VAL A 102 -5.72 -21.27 7.83
N MET A 103 -6.99 -21.66 7.89
CA MET A 103 -7.83 -21.44 9.07
C MET A 103 -7.31 -22.20 10.29
N ALA A 104 -6.87 -23.45 10.13
CA ALA A 104 -6.25 -24.21 11.20
C ALA A 104 -4.94 -23.57 11.68
N SER A 105 -4.15 -23.00 10.76
CA SER A 105 -2.91 -22.30 11.10
C SER A 105 -3.18 -20.97 11.81
N ALA A 106 -4.17 -20.21 11.37
CA ALA A 106 -4.59 -18.98 12.03
C ALA A 106 -4.99 -19.21 13.49
N ARG A 107 -5.75 -20.28 13.80
CA ARG A 107 -6.13 -20.63 15.19
C ARG A 107 -4.93 -20.87 16.11
N ARG A 108 -3.81 -21.36 15.56
CA ARG A 108 -2.60 -21.62 16.33
C ARG A 108 -1.75 -20.36 16.51
N LEU A 109 -1.76 -19.47 15.53
CA LEU A 109 -0.91 -18.28 15.47
C LEU A 109 -1.49 -17.10 16.23
N PHE A 110 -2.81 -16.94 16.24
CA PHE A 110 -3.46 -15.78 16.83
C PHE A 110 -4.20 -16.14 18.12
N PRO A 111 -3.89 -15.48 19.26
CA PRO A 111 -4.50 -15.77 20.55
C PRO A 111 -5.87 -15.07 20.73
N ILE A 112 -6.67 -15.00 19.66
CA ILE A 112 -8.03 -14.43 19.68
C ILE A 112 -8.96 -15.24 18.78
N GLU A 113 -10.27 -15.06 18.95
CA GLU A 113 -11.28 -15.70 18.11
C GLU A 113 -11.12 -15.29 16.63
N LEU A 114 -11.24 -16.26 15.73
CA LEU A 114 -11.04 -16.02 14.29
C LEU A 114 -12.07 -15.03 13.71
N ASN A 115 -13.27 -14.95 14.29
CA ASN A 115 -14.28 -13.99 13.85
C ASN A 115 -13.87 -12.53 14.14
N ALA A 116 -13.01 -12.30 15.13
CA ALA A 116 -12.42 -11.01 15.45
C ALA A 116 -11.25 -10.65 14.52
N LEU A 117 -10.86 -11.54 13.62
CA LEU A 117 -9.83 -11.32 12.61
C LEU A 117 -10.44 -11.16 11.21
N ALA A 118 -9.85 -10.26 10.44
CA ALA A 118 -9.89 -10.32 8.99
C ALA A 118 -8.59 -10.97 8.51
N LEU A 119 -8.73 -12.04 7.72
CA LEU A 119 -7.62 -12.88 7.26
C LEU A 119 -7.56 -12.85 5.75
N ASP A 120 -6.35 -12.78 5.23
CA ASP A 120 -6.03 -13.01 3.82
C ASP A 120 -4.75 -13.83 3.72
N TYR A 121 -4.51 -14.50 2.60
CA TYR A 121 -3.26 -15.23 2.39
C TYR A 121 -2.81 -15.18 0.95
N ARG A 122 -1.49 -15.06 0.75
CA ARG A 122 -0.88 -15.01 -0.59
C ARG A 122 0.28 -15.98 -0.70
N ALA A 123 0.36 -16.66 -1.83
CA ALA A 123 1.56 -17.41 -2.22
C ALA A 123 2.43 -16.49 -3.10
N ALA A 124 3.73 -16.39 -2.83
CA ALA A 124 4.63 -15.68 -3.74
C ALA A 124 4.85 -16.47 -5.05
N SER A 125 4.69 -17.79 -5.01
CA SER A 125 4.57 -18.71 -6.15
C SER A 125 3.98 -20.04 -5.66
N HIS A 126 3.58 -20.94 -6.57
CA HIS A 126 3.04 -22.25 -6.18
C HIS A 126 4.00 -23.13 -5.35
N THR A 127 5.30 -22.82 -5.36
CA THR A 127 6.35 -23.55 -4.65
C THR A 127 6.81 -22.82 -3.38
N GLN A 128 6.34 -21.60 -3.14
CA GLN A 128 6.73 -20.79 -1.99
C GLN A 128 5.71 -20.91 -0.84
N PRO A 129 6.16 -20.69 0.41
CA PRO A 129 5.27 -20.70 1.57
C PRO A 129 4.14 -19.66 1.42
N LEU A 130 2.99 -19.98 1.99
CA LEU A 130 1.88 -19.04 2.07
C LEU A 130 2.21 -17.97 3.11
N CYS A 131 2.06 -16.70 2.77
CA CYS A 131 2.07 -15.60 3.71
C CYS A 131 0.64 -15.35 4.17
N LEU A 132 0.34 -15.69 5.42
CA LEU A 132 -0.93 -15.37 6.09
C LEU A 132 -0.85 -13.93 6.62
N THR A 133 -1.81 -13.11 6.24
CA THR A 133 -1.96 -11.73 6.68
C THR A 133 -3.21 -11.62 7.54
N ALA A 134 -3.09 -11.00 8.71
CA ALA A 134 -4.18 -10.85 9.65
C ALA A 134 -4.25 -9.44 10.21
N THR A 135 -5.46 -8.93 10.37
CA THR A 135 -5.73 -7.69 11.11
C THR A 135 -6.97 -7.87 11.98
N ARG A 136 -7.13 -7.02 12.99
CA ARG A 136 -8.37 -7.00 13.76
C ARG A 136 -9.51 -6.57 12.84
N ARG A 137 -10.63 -7.30 12.88
CA ARG A 137 -11.81 -7.01 12.06
C ARG A 137 -12.33 -5.60 12.30
N GLU A 138 -12.34 -5.15 13.55
CA GLU A 138 -12.71 -3.77 13.92
C GLU A 138 -11.87 -2.71 13.21
N THR A 139 -10.57 -2.97 13.02
CA THR A 139 -9.68 -2.05 12.32
C THR A 139 -10.08 -1.97 10.85
N LEU A 140 -10.24 -3.10 10.16
CA LEU A 140 -10.72 -3.11 8.77
C LEU A 140 -12.09 -2.45 8.63
N ASP A 141 -13.03 -2.78 9.52
CA ASP A 141 -14.39 -2.25 9.50
C ASP A 141 -14.43 -0.73 9.72
N SER A 142 -13.51 -0.16 10.51
CA SER A 142 -13.40 1.30 10.65
C SER A 142 -13.10 1.99 9.32
N TRP A 143 -12.21 1.41 8.51
CA TRP A 143 -11.89 1.93 7.17
C TRP A 143 -13.06 1.79 6.22
N LEU A 144 -13.65 0.58 6.15
CA LEU A 144 -14.79 0.32 5.27
C LEU A 144 -15.99 1.20 5.61
N THR A 145 -16.24 1.46 6.90
CA THR A 145 -17.32 2.35 7.35
C THR A 145 -17.15 3.76 6.81
N VAL A 146 -15.94 4.33 6.92
CA VAL A 146 -15.63 5.67 6.39
C VAL A 146 -15.77 5.73 4.88
N LEU A 147 -15.22 4.75 4.16
CA LEU A 147 -15.29 4.68 2.71
C LEU A 147 -16.75 4.53 2.23
N HIS A 148 -17.53 3.65 2.85
CA HIS A 148 -18.94 3.46 2.52
C HIS A 148 -19.79 4.71 2.81
N ALA A 149 -19.53 5.44 3.89
CA ALA A 149 -20.22 6.71 4.18
C ALA A 149 -19.98 7.78 3.09
N ALA A 150 -18.87 7.69 2.36
CA ALA A 150 -18.53 8.52 1.21
C ALA A 150 -18.99 7.93 -0.15
N GLY A 151 -19.67 6.77 -0.16
CA GLY A 151 -20.09 6.09 -1.39
C GLY A 151 -18.94 5.44 -2.15
N ILE A 152 -17.87 5.09 -1.44
CA ILE A 152 -16.67 4.45 -1.99
C ILE A 152 -16.66 2.98 -1.56
N VAL A 153 -16.52 2.09 -2.54
CA VAL A 153 -16.30 0.66 -2.29
C VAL A 153 -14.95 0.30 -2.91
N PRO A 154 -13.90 0.05 -2.10
CA PRO A 154 -12.61 -0.36 -2.62
C PRO A 154 -12.68 -1.79 -3.18
N GLU A 155 -11.95 -2.05 -4.25
CA GLU A 155 -11.73 -3.43 -4.74
C GLU A 155 -10.67 -4.13 -3.90
N VAL A 156 -9.67 -3.38 -3.41
CA VAL A 156 -8.56 -3.91 -2.61
C VAL A 156 -8.19 -2.93 -1.50
N MET A 157 -8.02 -3.46 -0.30
CA MET A 157 -7.26 -2.82 0.77
C MET A 157 -5.84 -3.40 0.72
N GLU A 158 -4.86 -2.60 0.32
CA GLU A 158 -3.48 -3.05 0.11
C GLU A 158 -2.56 -2.46 1.17
N LEU A 159 -1.65 -3.26 1.71
CA LEU A 159 -0.68 -2.78 2.69
C LEU A 159 0.20 -1.70 2.07
N SER A 160 0.37 -0.57 2.74
CA SER A 160 1.17 0.54 2.19
C SER A 160 2.61 0.15 1.76
N PRO A 161 3.34 -0.76 2.44
CA PRO A 161 4.61 -1.27 1.93
C PRO A 161 4.52 -2.03 0.60
N ASN A 162 3.40 -2.68 0.29
CA ASN A 162 3.19 -3.32 -1.01
C ASN A 162 2.95 -2.30 -2.13
N ALA A 163 2.46 -1.09 -1.80
CA ALA A 163 2.42 0.00 -2.76
C ALA A 163 3.85 0.45 -3.12
N LEU A 164 4.75 0.55 -2.15
CA LEU A 164 6.18 0.84 -2.38
C LEU A 164 6.83 -0.23 -3.27
N ARG A 165 6.51 -1.51 -3.02
CA ARG A 165 6.92 -2.63 -3.88
C ARG A 165 6.45 -2.45 -5.31
N ALA A 166 5.15 -2.17 -5.52
CA ALA A 166 4.59 -1.98 -6.85
C ALA A 166 5.25 -0.80 -7.58
N LEU A 167 5.52 0.29 -6.86
CA LEU A 167 6.23 1.44 -7.40
C LEU A 167 7.67 1.12 -7.78
N ALA A 168 8.40 0.40 -6.92
CA ALA A 168 9.78 -0.03 -7.21
C ALA A 168 9.86 -0.88 -8.50
N TYR A 169 8.92 -1.81 -8.68
CA TYR A 169 8.83 -2.58 -9.93
C TYR A 169 8.48 -1.73 -11.14
N ALA A 170 7.57 -0.76 -10.99
CA ALA A 170 7.17 0.10 -12.09
C ALA A 170 8.27 1.08 -12.53
N LEU A 171 9.20 1.40 -11.62
CA LEU A 171 10.39 2.21 -11.87
C LEU A 171 11.59 1.39 -12.33
N ASP A 172 11.46 0.06 -12.44
CA ASP A 172 12.55 -0.86 -12.79
C ASP A 172 13.77 -0.68 -11.87
N LEU A 173 13.53 -0.52 -10.57
CA LEU A 173 14.63 -0.35 -9.61
C LEU A 173 15.47 -1.63 -9.50
N PRO A 174 16.79 -1.51 -9.29
CA PRO A 174 17.68 -2.64 -9.08
C PRO A 174 17.21 -3.59 -7.98
N THR A 175 17.56 -4.87 -8.06
CA THR A 175 17.17 -5.86 -7.05
C THR A 175 17.85 -5.67 -5.69
N ASP A 176 18.89 -4.84 -5.62
CA ASP A 176 19.60 -4.45 -4.39
C ASP A 176 19.18 -3.05 -3.89
N ALA A 177 18.09 -2.52 -4.43
CA ALA A 177 17.47 -1.26 -4.06
C ALA A 177 16.60 -1.38 -2.81
N ALA A 178 16.73 -0.41 -1.91
CA ALA A 178 15.67 -0.09 -0.95
C ALA A 178 14.89 1.13 -1.43
N LEU A 179 13.57 1.10 -1.29
CA LEU A 179 12.69 2.24 -1.47
C LEU A 179 12.08 2.60 -0.12
N VAL A 180 12.28 3.84 0.31
CA VAL A 180 11.92 4.35 1.63
C VAL A 180 10.96 5.52 1.47
N PHE A 181 9.89 5.49 2.26
CA PHE A 181 8.89 6.54 2.32
C PHE A 181 8.67 6.99 3.76
N HIS A 182 8.95 8.25 4.07
CA HIS A 182 8.63 8.82 5.39
C HIS A 182 7.20 9.36 5.39
N THR A 183 6.37 8.85 6.31
CA THR A 183 5.02 9.39 6.56
C THR A 183 5.13 10.61 7.48
N SER A 184 4.06 10.98 8.18
CA SER A 184 4.13 12.03 9.22
C SER A 184 4.83 11.57 10.50
N ASP A 185 4.83 10.26 10.77
CA ASP A 185 5.14 9.70 12.10
C ASP A 185 5.93 8.39 12.06
N HIS A 186 6.12 7.78 10.90
CA HIS A 186 6.87 6.53 10.76
C HIS A 186 7.49 6.39 9.37
N TRP A 187 8.38 5.42 9.25
CA TRP A 187 8.99 5.03 7.99
C TRP A 187 8.25 3.83 7.41
N LEU A 188 8.04 3.86 6.10
CA LEU A 188 7.70 2.70 5.30
C LEU A 188 8.90 2.34 4.44
N TRP A 189 9.14 1.06 4.25
CA TRP A 189 10.25 0.60 3.44
C TRP A 189 9.89 -0.63 2.63
N TYR A 190 10.54 -0.75 1.49
CA TYR A 190 10.55 -1.93 0.64
C TYR A 190 11.99 -2.22 0.24
N CYS A 191 12.43 -3.46 0.41
CA CYS A 191 13.70 -3.97 -0.08
C CYS A 191 13.50 -5.44 -0.48
N PRO A 192 13.81 -5.84 -1.73
CA PRO A 192 13.71 -7.23 -2.15
C PRO A 192 14.48 -8.16 -1.19
N SER A 193 13.81 -9.18 -0.65
CA SER A 193 14.41 -10.19 0.21
C SER A 193 14.01 -11.59 -0.26
N ASN A 194 14.94 -12.55 -0.16
CA ASN A 194 14.68 -13.93 -0.56
C ASN A 194 13.80 -14.62 0.50
N GLY A 195 12.48 -14.60 0.28
CA GLY A 195 11.53 -15.47 0.99
C GLY A 195 10.87 -14.88 2.24
N ALA A 196 11.15 -13.63 2.61
CA ALA A 196 10.46 -12.90 3.69
C ALA A 196 9.56 -11.79 3.11
N PRO A 197 8.64 -11.21 3.90
CA PRO A 197 7.98 -9.96 3.52
C PRO A 197 9.06 -8.92 3.18
N ALA A 198 9.09 -8.50 1.91
CA ALA A 198 10.12 -7.62 1.36
C ALA A 198 9.90 -6.13 1.72
N GLY A 199 9.15 -5.83 2.78
CA GLY A 199 8.81 -4.48 3.17
C GLY A 199 8.01 -4.43 4.45
N GLY A 200 7.98 -3.26 5.09
CA GLY A 200 7.35 -3.07 6.39
C GLY A 200 7.30 -1.60 6.79
N TRP A 201 7.13 -1.40 8.09
CA TRP A 201 7.15 -0.09 8.73
C TRP A 201 8.11 -0.06 9.90
N HIS A 202 8.51 1.14 10.32
CA HIS A 202 9.37 1.33 11.48
C HIS A 202 9.15 2.73 12.09
N ASP A 203 9.18 2.84 13.40
CA ASP A 203 9.12 4.10 14.18
C ASP A 203 10.51 4.71 14.47
N ALA A 204 11.50 4.44 13.60
CA ALA A 204 12.88 4.87 13.83
C ALA A 204 12.97 6.40 13.92
N THR A 205 13.74 6.89 14.90
CA THR A 205 13.95 8.33 15.11
C THR A 205 14.77 8.98 14.00
N ASP A 206 15.63 8.21 13.34
CA ASP A 206 16.43 8.68 12.21
C ASP A 206 16.61 7.59 11.14
N PHE A 207 17.10 8.04 9.99
CA PHE A 207 17.30 7.20 8.82
C PHE A 207 18.44 6.18 8.97
N ALA A 208 19.47 6.47 9.78
CA ALA A 208 20.60 5.57 9.95
C ALA A 208 20.17 4.32 10.73
N ALA A 209 19.43 4.51 11.83
CA ALA A 209 18.81 3.44 12.60
C ALA A 209 17.85 2.60 11.76
N LEU A 210 17.00 3.24 10.94
CA LEU A 210 16.13 2.54 10.01
C LEU A 210 16.94 1.62 9.09
N ARG A 211 17.97 2.15 8.43
CA ARG A 211 18.77 1.40 7.46
C ARG A 211 19.43 0.18 8.09
N GLU A 212 20.07 0.35 9.25
CA GLU A 212 20.76 -0.72 9.94
C GLU A 212 19.81 -1.87 10.32
N GLN A 213 18.60 -1.53 10.79
CA GLN A 213 17.65 -2.50 11.30
C GLN A 213 16.82 -3.22 10.22
N THR A 214 16.64 -2.59 9.05
CA THR A 214 15.67 -3.09 8.05
C THR A 214 16.26 -3.45 6.69
N PHE A 215 17.27 -2.73 6.21
CA PHE A 215 17.91 -2.99 4.90
C PHE A 215 19.42 -2.66 4.92
N PRO A 216 20.21 -3.24 5.84
CA PRO A 216 21.63 -2.90 6.00
C PRO A 216 22.46 -3.19 4.73
N HIS A 217 22.01 -4.15 3.92
CA HIS A 217 22.70 -4.59 2.70
C HIS A 217 22.26 -3.88 1.42
N ALA A 218 21.29 -2.95 1.50
CA ALA A 218 20.87 -2.19 0.32
C ALA A 218 22.01 -1.30 -0.16
N ARG A 219 22.36 -1.43 -1.45
CA ARG A 219 23.42 -0.63 -2.08
C ARG A 219 22.93 0.73 -2.52
N HIS A 220 21.69 0.78 -2.96
CA HIS A 220 21.02 2.00 -3.41
C HIS A 220 19.76 2.20 -2.59
N VAL A 221 19.52 3.44 -2.15
CA VAL A 221 18.32 3.78 -1.38
C VAL A 221 17.62 4.95 -2.04
N TRP A 222 16.38 4.74 -2.49
CA TRP A 222 15.50 5.78 -2.97
C TRP A 222 14.63 6.29 -1.83
N PHE A 223 14.48 7.60 -1.74
CA PHE A 223 13.76 8.27 -0.66
C PHE A 223 12.64 9.16 -1.21
N SER A 224 11.48 9.06 -0.57
CA SER A 224 10.34 9.96 -0.73
C SER A 224 9.73 10.26 0.64
N ALA A 225 8.91 11.31 0.72
CA ALA A 225 8.19 11.62 1.93
C ALA A 225 6.79 12.16 1.64
N ALA A 226 5.89 11.99 2.60
CA ALA A 226 4.54 12.53 2.59
C ALA A 226 4.51 14.05 2.81
N GLN A 227 5.55 14.59 3.47
CA GLN A 227 5.74 16.01 3.75
C GLN A 227 7.15 16.44 3.33
N PRO A 228 7.37 17.74 3.06
CA PRO A 228 8.72 18.25 2.79
C PRO A 228 9.66 17.91 3.93
N MET A 229 10.75 17.21 3.61
CA MET A 229 11.77 16.79 4.55
C MET A 229 13.13 16.86 3.86
N THR A 230 14.17 17.20 4.61
CA THR A 230 15.54 17.10 4.12
C THR A 230 15.83 15.65 3.74
N GLN A 231 16.24 15.45 2.49
CA GLN A 231 16.63 14.14 2.00
C GLN A 231 17.78 13.58 2.86
N PRO A 232 17.65 12.34 3.40
CA PRO A 232 18.73 11.74 4.17
C PRO A 232 19.99 11.55 3.33
N GLU A 233 21.16 11.70 3.96
CA GLU A 233 22.45 11.52 3.30
C GLU A 233 22.60 10.10 2.72
N GLY A 234 23.20 10.01 1.53
CA GLY A 234 23.40 8.72 0.85
C GLY A 234 22.16 8.13 0.20
N THR A 235 21.05 8.87 0.14
CA THR A 235 19.84 8.47 -0.60
C THR A 235 19.74 9.17 -1.96
N GLN A 236 18.89 8.65 -2.84
CA GLN A 236 18.48 9.27 -4.10
C GLN A 236 17.03 9.73 -4.01
N PRO A 237 16.66 10.91 -4.56
CA PRO A 237 15.27 11.32 -4.58
C PRO A 237 14.44 10.39 -5.47
N LEU A 238 13.29 9.97 -4.97
CA LEU A 238 12.31 9.19 -5.73
C LEU A 238 11.29 10.13 -6.39
N LEU A 239 11.12 10.00 -7.70
CA LEU A 239 10.12 10.73 -8.48
C LEU A 239 9.03 9.76 -8.97
N PRO A 240 7.94 9.57 -8.21
CA PRO A 240 7.00 8.47 -8.46
C PRO A 240 6.31 8.54 -9.82
N PHE A 241 6.12 9.71 -10.43
CA PHE A 241 5.50 9.77 -11.76
C PHE A 241 6.43 9.36 -12.90
N GLN A 242 7.73 9.15 -12.66
CA GLN A 242 8.59 8.52 -13.66
C GLN A 242 8.15 7.09 -14.01
N ALA A 243 7.39 6.43 -13.13
CA ALA A 243 6.75 5.15 -13.40
C ALA A 243 5.68 5.20 -14.52
N LEU A 244 5.25 6.41 -14.91
CA LEU A 244 4.18 6.62 -15.90
C LEU A 244 4.77 7.03 -17.25
N ALA A 245 4.52 6.19 -18.26
CA ALA A 245 5.01 6.40 -19.62
C ALA A 245 4.38 7.63 -20.30
N VAL A 246 3.12 7.95 -19.97
CA VAL A 246 2.43 9.12 -20.52
C VAL A 246 1.95 10.01 -19.38
N ARG A 247 2.53 11.21 -19.28
CA ARG A 247 2.22 12.23 -18.30
C ARG A 247 1.68 13.46 -19.03
N HIS A 248 0.64 14.07 -18.48
CA HIS A 248 0.09 15.33 -18.98
C HIS A 248 0.27 16.40 -17.92
N LEU A 249 0.64 17.60 -18.35
CA LEU A 249 0.76 18.75 -17.47
C LEU A 249 -0.63 19.29 -17.08
N PRO A 250 -0.77 19.92 -15.91
CA PRO A 250 0.28 20.16 -14.91
C PRO A 250 0.56 18.93 -14.02
N LEU A 251 1.84 18.68 -13.75
CA LEU A 251 2.28 17.78 -12.69
C LEU A 251 2.31 18.55 -11.36
N PRO A 252 2.17 17.88 -10.20
CA PRO A 252 2.31 18.57 -8.93
C PRO A 252 3.74 19.07 -8.75
N ARG A 253 3.87 20.14 -7.96
CA ARG A 253 5.19 20.70 -7.63
C ARG A 253 6.04 19.72 -6.82
N GLU A 254 5.39 18.93 -5.96
CA GLU A 254 6.02 17.89 -5.14
C GLU A 254 5.37 16.55 -5.48
N GLU A 255 6.16 15.62 -6.02
CA GLU A 255 5.65 14.28 -6.36
C GLU A 255 5.69 13.32 -5.18
N GLY A 256 6.60 13.54 -4.22
CA GLY A 256 6.82 12.64 -3.08
C GLY A 256 5.54 12.16 -2.37
N PRO A 257 4.59 13.06 -2.02
CA PRO A 257 3.35 12.68 -1.35
C PRO A 257 2.48 11.68 -2.13
N PHE A 258 2.69 11.53 -3.45
CA PHE A 258 1.93 10.62 -4.29
C PHE A 258 2.57 9.23 -4.40
N SER A 259 3.72 8.96 -3.79
CA SER A 259 4.44 7.69 -3.94
C SER A 259 3.57 6.46 -3.62
N LEU A 260 2.85 6.50 -2.49
CA LEU A 260 1.91 5.42 -2.14
C LEU A 260 0.75 5.33 -3.13
N ALA A 261 0.12 6.46 -3.47
CA ALA A 261 -1.00 6.49 -4.41
C ALA A 261 -0.63 5.99 -5.82
N VAL A 262 0.58 6.29 -6.32
CA VAL A 262 1.09 5.75 -7.58
C VAL A 262 1.30 4.24 -7.48
N GLY A 263 1.97 3.78 -6.42
CA GLY A 263 2.18 2.36 -6.18
C GLY A 263 0.87 1.56 -6.10
N LEU A 264 -0.13 2.10 -5.40
CA LEU A 264 -1.48 1.54 -5.32
C LEU A 264 -2.16 1.51 -6.70
N ALA A 265 -2.08 2.60 -7.47
CA ALA A 265 -2.68 2.68 -8.80
C ALA A 265 -2.04 1.71 -9.81
N LEU A 266 -0.77 1.34 -9.60
CA LEU A 266 0.00 0.44 -10.45
C LEU A 266 0.05 -1.01 -9.95
N ARG A 267 -0.53 -1.29 -8.77
CA ARG A 267 -0.58 -2.64 -8.20
C ARG A 267 -1.25 -3.59 -9.20
N PRO A 268 -0.60 -4.72 -9.55
CA PRO A 268 -1.21 -5.71 -10.43
C PRO A 268 -2.51 -6.28 -9.84
N GLU A 269 -3.37 -6.79 -10.70
CA GLU A 269 -4.51 -7.62 -10.28
C GLU A 269 -3.99 -8.93 -9.67
N ASP A 270 -4.79 -9.52 -8.77
CA ASP A 270 -4.45 -10.83 -8.21
C ASP A 270 -4.66 -11.92 -9.27
N SER A 271 -3.70 -12.85 -9.36
CA SER A 271 -3.64 -13.93 -10.36
C SER A 271 -4.00 -15.29 -9.78
#